data_AF-A0A2V3JF48-F1
#
_entry.id   AF-A0A2V3JF48-F1
#
_cell.length_a   1.000
_cell.length_b   1.000
_cell.length_c   1.000
_cell.angle_alpha   90.00
_cell.angle_beta   90.00
_cell.angle_gamma   90.00
#
_symmetry.space_group_name_H-M   'P 1'
#
loop_
_entity.id
_entity.type
_entity.pdbx_description
1 polymer ?
#
loop_
_entity_poly.entity_id
_entity_poly.type
_entity_poly.pdbx_seq_one_letter_code
_entity_poly.pdbx_strand_id
1 'polypeptide(L)' 'MNTLSYRILLKREPEGGYTVTVPSLPGCVTYGDMIDESIEMAREAIELYIESLVEHGEEIPTSEGMLEYILNIEAQAQYA' A
#
# COMPACT_ATOMS: atom_id res chain seq x y z
N MET A 1 1.86 20.72 11.06
CA MET A 1 2.26 19.57 10.23
C MET A 1 0.98 18.83 9.91
N ASN A 2 0.66 18.65 8.63
CA ASN A 2 -0.48 17.82 8.24
C ASN A 2 -0.01 16.37 8.19
N THR A 3 -0.71 15.49 8.89
CA THR A 3 -0.43 14.05 8.86
C THR A 3 -1.22 13.44 7.72
N LEU A 4 -0.54 12.77 6.80
CA LEU A 4 -1.18 11.96 5.76
C LEU A 4 -1.27 10.52 6.25
N SER A 5 -2.40 9.87 5.98
CA SER A 5 -2.66 8.48 6.37
C SER A 5 -2.84 7.64 5.11
N TYR A 6 -2.11 6.53 5.03
CA TYR A 6 -2.15 5.61 3.90
C TYR A 6 -2.49 4.20 4.38
N ARG A 7 -3.42 3.54 3.70
CA ARG A 7 -3.64 2.11 3.90
C ARG A 7 -2.57 1.31 3.16
N ILE A 8 -1.98 0.35 3.84
CA ILE A 8 -1.05 -0.62 3.28
C ILE A 8 -1.66 -2.02 3.30
N LEU A 9 -1.40 -2.80 2.25
CA LEU A 9 -1.83 -4.20 2.15
C LEU A 9 -0.59 -5.09 2.14
N LEU A 10 -0.47 -5.96 3.14
CA LEU A 10 0.61 -6.94 3.23
C LEU A 10 0.11 -8.28 2.70
N LYS A 11 0.72 -8.75 1.61
CA LYS A 11 0.49 -10.07 1.05
C LYS A 11 1.66 -10.97 1.43
N ARG A 12 1.39 -12.05 2.17
CA ARG A 12 2.39 -13.07 2.47
C ARG A 12 2.77 -13.81 1.18
N GLU A 13 4.06 -13.91 0.89
CA GLU A 13 4.54 -14.58 -0.32
C GLU A 13 4.90 -16.06 -0.07
N PRO A 14 4.80 -16.94 -1.10
CA PRO A 14 5.12 -18.37 -0.97
C PRO A 14 6.54 -18.67 -0.50
N GLU A 15 7.51 -17.85 -0.90
CA GLU A 15 8.92 -17.93 -0.57
C GLU A 15 9.25 -17.44 0.85
N GLY A 16 8.31 -16.76 1.51
CA GLY A 16 8.54 -16.05 2.77
C GLY A 16 8.35 -14.54 2.62
N GLY A 17 8.33 -13.83 3.74
CA GLY A 17 8.12 -12.39 3.77
C GLY A 17 6.76 -11.91 3.28
N TYR A 18 6.70 -10.61 3.02
CA TYR A 18 5.49 -9.88 2.68
C TYR A 18 5.76 -8.85 1.59
N THR A 19 5.02 -8.95 0.49
CA THR A 19 4.89 -7.84 -0.46
C THR A 19 3.91 -6.83 0.13
N VAL A 20 4.30 -5.56 0.17
CA VAL A 20 3.44 -4.46 0.59
C VAL A 20 3.04 -3.62 -0.61
N THR A 21 1.76 -3.27 -0.67
CA THR A 21 1.22 -2.36 -1.69
C THR A 21 0.41 -1.26 -1.03
N VAL A 22 0.38 -0.08 -1.65
CA VAL A 22 -0.36 1.09 -1.17
C VAL A 22 -1.44 1.44 -2.21
N PRO A 23 -2.72 1.07 -2.01
CA PRO A 23 -3.74 1.22 -3.06
C PRO A 23 -3.95 2.65 -3.56
N SER A 24 -3.74 3.66 -2.71
CA SER A 24 -3.85 5.07 -3.08
C SER A 24 -2.61 5.64 -3.75
N LEU A 25 -1.49 4.90 -3.78
CA LEU A 25 -0.26 5.25 -4.48
C LEU A 25 0.09 4.13 -5.50
N PRO A 26 -0.57 4.11 -6.67
CA PRO A 26 -0.37 3.06 -7.65
C PRO A 26 1.11 2.90 -8.03
N GLY A 27 1.61 1.67 -7.98
CA GLY A 27 3.02 1.37 -8.25
C GLY A 27 3.95 1.50 -7.04
N CYS A 28 3.48 2.02 -5.90
CA CYS A 28 4.20 1.94 -4.64
C CYS A 28 4.12 0.51 -4.09
N VAL A 29 5.16 -0.26 -4.38
CA VAL A 29 5.31 -1.66 -3.98
C VAL A 29 6.67 -1.85 -3.32
N THR A 30 6.69 -2.54 -2.20
CA THR A 30 7.91 -2.89 -1.48
C THR A 30 7.80 -4.30 -0.90
N TYR A 31 8.86 -4.81 -0.29
CA TYR A 31 8.92 -6.14 0.30
C TYR A 31 9.78 -6.12 1.58
N GLY A 32 9.41 -6.94 2.56
CA GLY A 32 10.24 -7.23 3.73
C GLY A 32 10.08 -8.67 4.19
N ASP A 33 11.08 -9.21 4.88
CA ASP A 33 11.07 -10.60 5.35
C ASP A 33 10.19 -10.78 6.59
N MET A 34 10.05 -9.71 7.39
CA MET A 34 9.19 -9.66 8.58
C MET A 34 8.10 -8.59 8.45
N ILE A 35 7.02 -8.72 9.21
CA ILE A 35 5.92 -7.74 9.21
C ILE A 35 6.44 -6.34 9.57
N ASP A 36 7.18 -6.21 10.67
CA ASP A 36 7.68 -4.92 11.13
C ASP A 36 8.61 -4.28 10.10
N GLU A 37 9.54 -5.05 9.54
CA GLU A 37 10.42 -4.60 8.45
C GLU A 37 9.60 -4.15 7.23
N SER A 38 8.59 -4.92 6.84
CA SER A 38 7.72 -4.59 5.70
C SER A 38 6.99 -3.26 5.90
N ILE A 39 6.58 -2.95 7.14
CA ILE A 39 5.95 -1.68 7.50
C ILE A 39 6.96 -0.53 7.42
N GLU A 40 8.18 -0.72 7.90
CA GLU A 40 9.25 0.28 7.80
C GLU A 40 9.59 0.57 6.34
N MET A 41 9.76 -0.47 5.53
CA MET A 41 10.00 -0.37 4.09
C MET A 41 8.85 0.34 3.36
N ALA A 42 7.60 0.10 3.79
CA ALA A 42 6.45 0.76 3.20
C ALA A 42 6.43 2.25 3.55
N ARG A 43 6.82 2.63 4.77
CA ARG A 43 6.94 4.04 5.16
C ARG A 43 7.96 4.76 4.29
N GLU A 44 9.15 4.21 4.12
CA GLU A 44 10.20 4.81 3.28
C GLU A 44 9.76 4.92 1.81
N ALA A 45 9.11 3.89 1.27
CA ALA A 45 8.59 3.92 -0.09
C ALA A 45 7.50 4.99 -0.29
N ILE A 46 6.61 5.18 0.70
CA ILE A 46 5.57 6.24 0.68
C ILE A 46 6.21 7.62 0.74
N GLU A 47 7.19 7.83 1.63
CA GLU A 47 7.91 9.10 1.77
C GLU A 47 8.59 9.49 0.45
N LEU A 48 9.34 8.57 -0.16
CA LEU A 48 9.99 8.78 -1.45
C LEU A 48 8.98 9.05 -2.59
N TYR A 49 7.84 8.36 -2.59
CA TYR A 49 6.79 8.59 -3.57
C TYR A 49 6.25 10.03 -3.46
N ILE A 50 5.98 10.50 -2.24
CA ILE A 50 5.48 11.86 -1.99
C ILE A 50 6.53 12.90 -2.38
N GLU A 51 7.81 12.68 -2.05
CA GLU A 51 8.90 13.56 -2.46
C GLU A 51 8.94 13.71 -4.00
N SER A 52 8.85 12.60 -4.73
CA SER A 52 8.78 12.63 -6.20
C SER A 52 7.59 13.45 -6.72
N LEU A 53 6.39 13.27 -6.16
CA LEU A 53 5.22 14.05 -6.58
C LEU A 53 5.43 15.54 -6.36
N VAL A 54 5.99 15.92 -5.21
CA VAL A 54 6.28 17.32 -4.87
C VAL A 54 7.29 17.91 -5.85
N GLU A 55 8.36 17.18 -6.19
CA GLU A 55 9.37 17.62 -7.15
C GLU A 55 8.81 17.87 -8.56
N HIS A 56 7.80 17.09 -8.95
CA HIS A 56 7.15 17.20 -10.26
C HIS A 56 5.92 18.13 -10.27
N GLY A 57 5.55 18.70 -9.11
CA GLY A 57 4.38 19.57 -8.96
C GLY A 57 3.06 18.83 -9.14
N GLU A 58 3.04 17.53 -8.83
CA GLU A 58 1.86 16.67 -8.90
C GLU A 58 1.04 16.73 -7.60
N GLU A 59 -0.24 16.39 -7.69
CA GLU A 59 -1.11 16.33 -6.52
C GLU A 59 -0.78 15.10 -5.66
N ILE A 60 -0.70 15.30 -4.34
CA ILE A 60 -0.48 14.21 -3.38
C ILE A 60 -1.82 13.48 -3.17
N PRO A 61 -1.93 12.19 -3.53
CA PRO A 61 -3.15 11.43 -3.30
C PRO A 61 -3.41 11.31 -1.80
N THR A 62 -4.60 11.72 -1.37
CA THR A 62 -5.08 11.54 0.00
C THR A 62 -6.36 10.71 -0.02
N SER A 63 -6.60 9.97 1.06
CA SER A 63 -7.86 9.26 1.28
C SER A 63 -8.90 10.10 2.03
N GLU A 64 -8.75 11.43 2.07
CA GLU A 64 -9.73 12.31 2.69
C GLU A 64 -11.07 12.22 1.96
N GLY A 65 -12.15 11.98 2.71
CA GLY A 65 -13.49 11.81 2.14
C GLY A 65 -13.73 10.47 1.42
N MET A 66 -12.76 9.56 1.42
CA MET A 66 -12.94 8.21 0.87
C MET A 66 -13.44 7.22 1.93
N LEU A 67 -14.38 6.35 1.55
CA LEU A 67 -14.84 5.24 2.38
C LEU A 67 -14.18 3.94 1.92
N GLU A 68 -13.53 3.27 2.86
CA GLU A 68 -13.00 1.93 2.63
C GLU A 68 -14.02 0.88 3.04
N TYR A 69 -14.30 -0.06 2.14
CA TYR A 69 -15.21 -1.18 2.41
C TYR A 69 -14.65 -2.47 1.84
N ILE A 70 -14.71 -3.55 2.62
CA ILE A 70 -14.39 -4.90 2.14
C ILE A 70 -15.70 -5.55 1.72
N LEU A 71 -15.86 -5.80 0.42
CA LEU A 71 -16.99 -6.52 -0.11
C LEU A 71 -16.65 -8.02 -0.20
N ASN A 72 -17.39 -8.84 0.55
CA ASN A 72 -17.27 -10.29 0.47
C ASN A 72 -18.24 -10.81 -0.58
N ILE A 73 -17.72 -11.58 -1.54
CA ILE A 73 -18.51 -12.21 -2.60
C ILE A 73 -18.25 -13.71 -2.54
N GLU A 74 -19.32 -14.51 -2.54
CA GLU A 74 -19.19 -15.97 -2.64
C GLU A 74 -18.88 -16.35 -4.09
N ALA A 75 -17.78 -17.05 -4.31
CA ALA A 75 -17.47 -17.67 -5.61
C ALA A 75 -17.79 -19.17 -5.53
N GLN A 76 -18.57 -19.68 -6.49
CA GLN A 76 -18.71 -21.13 -6.66
C GLN A 76 -17.39 -21.67 -7.19
N ALA A 77 -16.76 -22.58 -6.43
CA ALA A 77 -15.51 -23.21 -6.80
C ALA A 77 -15.70 -24.01 -8.10
N GLN A 78 -15.27 -23.42 -9.22
CA GLN A 78 -15.08 -24.16 -10.46
C GLN A 78 -13.78 -23.77 -11.14
N TYR A 79 -12.71 -23.59 -10.37
CA TYR A 79 -11.33 -23.60 -10.86
C TYR A 79 -10.39 -24.12 -9.77
N ALA A 80 -10.42 -25.43 -9.54
CA ALA A 80 -9.33 -26.22 -8.97
C ALA A 80 -9.42 -27.63 -9.55
#